data_AF-A0A0S8EFS3-F1
#
_entry.id   AF-A0A0S8EFS3-F1
#
_cell.length_a   1.000
_cell.length_b   1.000
_cell.length_c   1.000
_cell.angle_alpha   90.00
_cell.angle_beta   90.00
_cell.angle_gamma   90.00
#
_symmetry.space_group_name_H-M   'P 1'
#
loop_
_entity.id
_entity.type
_entity.pdbx_description
1 polymer ?
#
loop_
_entity_poly.entity_id
_entity_poly.type
_entity_poly.pdbx_seq_one_letter_code
_entity_poly.pdbx_strand_id
1 'polypeptide(L)'
;MLGLVATQTLVATLAWSAVPVEVTTLVADDGSANDFFAFSVALAGDTAVIGAQGDDDNGGNSGAAYVFDRTGSGWSQQAKLTAEDGAAGDQFGGSVALSGGMALIGARRDDDNG
;
A
#
# COMPACT_ATOMS: atom_id res chain seq x y z
N MET A 1 40.79 39.56 29.71
CA MET A 1 39.62 38.65 29.70
C MET A 1 39.15 38.54 28.26
N LEU A 2 39.64 37.54 27.52
CA LEU A 2 39.27 37.28 26.13
C LEU A 2 37.98 36.44 26.14
N GLY A 3 36.88 36.99 25.63
CA GLY A 3 35.63 36.27 25.39
C GLY A 3 35.48 35.97 23.91
N LEU A 4 35.67 34.71 23.53
CA LEU A 4 35.43 34.21 22.18
C LEU A 4 33.91 34.04 22.00
N VAL A 5 33.28 34.77 21.07
CA VAL A 5 31.90 34.47 20.65
C VAL A 5 32.00 33.48 19.49
N ALA A 6 31.71 32.21 19.76
CA ALA A 6 31.59 31.19 18.72
C ALA A 6 30.29 31.41 17.96
N THR A 7 30.37 31.84 16.70
CA THR A 7 29.25 31.79 15.76
C THR A 7 29.01 30.32 15.41
N GLN A 8 27.83 29.79 15.76
CA GLN A 8 27.42 28.46 15.33
C GLN A 8 27.06 28.49 13.85
N THR A 9 27.85 27.80 13.03
CA THR A 9 27.50 27.50 11.63
C THR A 9 26.58 26.28 11.65
N LEU A 10 25.29 26.47 11.35
CA LEU A 10 24.36 25.36 11.13
C LEU A 10 24.64 24.74 9.76
N VAL A 11 25.25 23.55 9.73
CA VAL A 11 25.39 22.78 8.49
C VAL A 11 24.13 21.92 8.35
N ALA A 12 23.22 22.33 7.46
CA ALA A 12 22.09 21.52 7.06
C ALA A 12 22.59 20.40 6.12
N THR A 13 22.94 19.25 6.69
CA THR A 13 23.19 18.04 5.89
C THR A 13 21.85 17.38 5.56
N LEU A 14 21.50 17.38 4.28
CA LEU A 14 20.46 16.52 3.71
C LEU A 14 20.95 15.07 3.86
N ALA A 15 20.59 14.44 4.98
CA ALA A 15 21.02 13.09 5.29
C ALA A 15 19.95 12.09 4.88
N TRP A 16 20.11 11.48 3.69
CA TRP A 16 19.63 10.12 3.45
C TRP A 16 20.56 9.09 4.14
N SER A 17 20.96 9.38 5.38
CA SER A 17 21.94 8.60 6.16
C SER A 17 21.27 7.65 7.16
N ALA A 18 19.98 7.35 6.99
CA ALA A 18 19.38 6.25 7.72
C ALA A 18 19.67 4.97 6.93
N VAL A 19 20.31 4.00 7.59
CA VAL A 19 20.30 2.62 7.07
C VAL A 19 18.84 2.20 6.99
N PRO A 20 18.32 1.81 5.81
CA PRO A 20 16.96 1.30 5.72
C PRO A 20 16.83 0.08 6.63
N VAL A 21 15.87 0.13 7.55
CA VAL A 21 15.52 -0.99 8.42
C VAL A 21 14.12 -1.42 8.05
N GLU A 22 13.96 -2.72 7.78
CA GLU A 22 12.63 -3.31 7.69
C GLU A 22 11.95 -3.20 9.06
N VAL A 23 10.87 -2.42 9.12
CA VAL A 23 10.11 -2.24 10.37
C VAL A 23 9.05 -3.32 10.51
N THR A 24 8.39 -3.69 9.40
CA THR A 24 7.31 -4.66 9.37
C THR A 24 7.11 -5.17 7.96
N THR A 25 6.53 -6.36 7.85
CA THR A 25 6.03 -6.94 6.61
C THR A 25 4.50 -6.98 6.69
N LEU A 26 3.82 -6.44 5.68
CA LEU A 26 2.37 -6.54 5.55
C LEU A 26 2.02 -7.83 4.82
N VAL A 27 1.02 -8.54 5.34
CA VAL A 27 0.47 -9.74 4.73
C VAL A 27 -1.05 -9.60 4.70
N ALA A 28 -1.69 -10.11 3.65
CA ALA A 28 -3.13 -10.29 3.65
C ALA A 28 -3.51 -11.34 4.70
N ASP A 29 -4.57 -11.07 5.47
CA ASP A 29 -5.07 -11.99 6.50
C ASP A 29 -5.53 -13.34 5.91
N ASP A 30 -5.92 -13.35 4.64
CA ASP A 30 -6.40 -14.51 3.88
C ASP A 30 -5.49 -14.87 2.69
N GLY A 31 -4.27 -14.33 2.65
CA GLY A 31 -3.38 -14.48 1.50
C GLY A 31 -3.10 -15.95 1.14
N SER A 32 -3.36 -16.28 -0.12
CA SER A 32 -3.20 -17.60 -0.73
C SER A 32 -2.13 -17.59 -1.82
N ALA A 33 -1.78 -18.79 -2.29
CA ALA A 33 -0.83 -18.95 -3.39
C ALA A 33 -1.44 -18.43 -4.69
N ASN A 34 -0.69 -17.60 -5.40
CA ASN A 34 -1.05 -16.96 -6.67
C ASN A 34 -2.03 -15.77 -6.56
N ASP A 35 -2.37 -15.30 -5.36
CA ASP A 35 -3.17 -14.07 -5.23
C ASP A 35 -2.40 -12.82 -5.72
N PHE A 36 -1.09 -12.96 -5.85
CA PHE A 36 -0.17 -11.90 -6.22
C PHE A 36 -0.33 -10.67 -5.32
N PHE A 37 -0.46 -10.90 -4.00
CA PHE A 37 -0.47 -9.83 -3.02
C PHE A 37 0.74 -8.89 -3.20
N ALA A 38 0.49 -7.59 -3.07
CA ALA A 38 1.44 -6.51 -3.36
C ALA A 38 1.88 -6.41 -4.83
N PHE A 39 1.04 -6.86 -5.78
CA PHE A 39 1.23 -6.58 -7.20
C PHE A 39 1.19 -5.08 -7.50
N SER A 40 0.36 -4.33 -6.77
CA SER A 40 0.32 -2.87 -6.83
C SER A 40 0.17 -2.29 -5.42
N VAL A 41 0.78 -1.11 -5.17
CA VAL A 41 0.80 -0.49 -3.84
C VAL A 41 0.62 1.02 -3.98
N ALA A 42 -0.25 1.60 -3.15
CA ALA A 42 -0.38 3.04 -2.94
C ALA A 42 -0.35 3.35 -1.44
N LEU A 43 0.27 4.47 -1.08
CA LEU A 43 0.42 4.92 0.30
C LEU A 43 0.13 6.43 0.37
N ALA A 44 -0.73 6.83 1.31
CA ALA A 44 -0.99 8.23 1.62
C ALA A 44 -1.14 8.40 3.13
N GLY A 45 -0.21 9.14 3.75
CA GLY A 45 -0.15 9.27 5.20
C GLY A 45 0.07 7.90 5.87
N ASP A 46 -0.87 7.53 6.73
CA ASP A 46 -0.86 6.29 7.50
C ASP A 46 -1.72 5.18 6.89
N THR A 47 -2.24 5.37 5.66
CA THR A 47 -3.07 4.38 4.97
C THR A 47 -2.34 3.85 3.74
N ALA A 48 -2.29 2.53 3.60
CA ALA A 48 -1.80 1.83 2.43
C ALA A 48 -2.91 1.00 1.78
N VAL A 49 -2.96 0.99 0.45
CA VAL A 49 -3.82 0.11 -0.33
C VAL A 49 -2.94 -0.79 -1.17
N ILE A 50 -3.17 -2.10 -1.08
CA ILE A 50 -2.31 -3.13 -1.66
C ILE A 50 -3.17 -4.03 -2.55
N GLY A 51 -2.89 -4.05 -3.84
CA GLY A 51 -3.59 -4.90 -4.80
C GLY A 51 -3.08 -6.35 -4.81
N ALA A 52 -4.01 -7.28 -4.98
CA ALA A 52 -3.82 -8.71 -5.13
C ALA A 52 -4.68 -9.20 -6.31
N GLN A 53 -4.21 -8.92 -7.53
CA GLN A 53 -4.98 -9.14 -8.75
C GLN A 53 -5.28 -10.62 -9.08
N GLY A 54 -4.62 -11.55 -8.40
CA GLY A 54 -4.78 -12.99 -8.61
C GLY A 54 -5.74 -13.64 -7.62
N ASP A 55 -6.23 -12.88 -6.62
CA ASP A 55 -7.19 -13.35 -5.63
C ASP A 55 -8.40 -13.99 -6.33
N ASP A 56 -8.87 -15.11 -5.78
CA ASP A 56 -9.86 -15.96 -6.43
C ASP A 56 -11.17 -16.13 -5.64
N ASP A 57 -11.40 -15.32 -4.60
CA ASP A 57 -12.58 -15.42 -3.73
C ASP A 57 -13.91 -15.19 -4.48
N ASN A 58 -13.92 -14.29 -5.47
CA ASN A 58 -15.09 -14.01 -6.31
C ASN A 58 -14.99 -14.68 -7.71
N GLY A 59 -14.06 -15.62 -7.90
CA GLY A 59 -13.78 -16.27 -9.19
C GLY A 59 -12.30 -16.18 -9.55
N GLY A 60 -11.80 -17.12 -10.34
CA GLY A 60 -10.35 -17.25 -10.60
C GLY A 60 -9.71 -15.96 -11.15
N ASN A 61 -8.79 -15.36 -10.38
CA ASN A 61 -8.18 -14.05 -10.67
C ASN A 61 -9.20 -12.90 -10.80
N SER A 62 -10.30 -12.94 -10.05
CA SER A 62 -11.23 -11.82 -9.89
C SER A 62 -10.53 -10.63 -9.23
N GLY A 63 -9.61 -10.91 -8.30
CA GLY A 63 -8.72 -9.95 -7.70
C GLY A 63 -9.32 -9.24 -6.49
N ALA A 64 -8.43 -8.70 -5.66
CA ALA A 64 -8.76 -7.99 -4.44
C ALA A 64 -7.82 -6.79 -4.21
N ALA A 65 -8.21 -5.90 -3.31
CA ALA A 65 -7.31 -4.90 -2.74
C ALA A 65 -7.47 -4.86 -1.22
N TYR A 66 -6.37 -4.69 -0.51
CA TYR A 66 -6.32 -4.71 0.94
C TYR A 66 -5.95 -3.34 1.47
N VAL A 67 -6.74 -2.84 2.43
CA VAL A 67 -6.50 -1.56 3.08
C VAL A 67 -5.81 -1.83 4.41
N PHE A 68 -4.66 -1.20 4.63
CA PHE A 68 -3.94 -1.23 5.89
C PHE A 68 -3.86 0.18 6.45
N ASP A 69 -4.10 0.31 7.75
CA ASP A 69 -3.82 1.53 8.49
C ASP A 69 -2.70 1.31 9.50
N ARG A 70 -1.87 2.34 9.62
CA ARG A 70 -0.79 2.40 10.59
C ARG A 70 -1.32 2.93 11.92
N THR A 71 -1.17 2.12 12.96
CA THR A 71 -1.49 2.51 14.35
C THR A 71 -0.22 2.50 15.18
N GLY A 72 0.29 3.69 15.52
CA GLY A 72 1.56 3.84 16.24
C GLY A 72 2.74 3.32 15.42
N SER A 73 3.46 2.32 15.92
CA SER A 73 4.57 1.69 15.21
C SER A 73 4.17 0.51 14.33
N GLY A 74 2.91 0.06 14.39
CA GLY A 74 2.43 -1.13 13.68
C GLY A 74 1.47 -0.81 12.55
N TRP A 75 1.16 -1.81 11.76
CA TRP A 75 0.15 -1.78 10.70
C TRP A 75 -0.89 -2.87 10.96
N SER A 76 -2.11 -2.63 10.52
CA SER A 76 -3.20 -3.60 10.62
C SER A 76 -4.11 -3.51 9.41
N GLN A 77 -4.50 -4.67 8.86
CA GLN A 77 -5.48 -4.76 7.80
C GLN A 77 -6.84 -4.28 8.34
N GLN A 78 -7.43 -3.28 7.69
CA GLN A 78 -8.74 -2.74 8.04
C GLN A 78 -9.84 -3.34 7.18
N ALA A 79 -9.53 -3.65 5.91
CA ALA A 79 -10.51 -4.16 4.97
C ALA A 79 -9.85 -4.97 3.85
N LYS A 80 -10.61 -5.94 3.34
CA LYS A 80 -10.47 -6.48 1.99
C LYS A 80 -11.56 -5.85 1.12
N LEU A 81 -11.18 -5.40 -0.05
CA LEU A 81 -12.05 -4.83 -1.07
C LEU A 81 -12.05 -5.78 -2.26
N THR A 82 -13.23 -6.16 -2.69
CA THR A 82 -13.49 -6.90 -3.93
C THR A 82 -14.46 -6.08 -4.78
N ALA A 83 -14.44 -6.32 -6.09
CA ALA A 83 -15.45 -5.77 -6.98
C ALA A 83 -16.82 -6.42 -6.66
N GLU A 84 -17.90 -5.63 -6.67
CA GLU A 84 -19.27 -6.11 -6.34
C GLU A 84 -19.79 -7.09 -7.41
N ASP A 85 -19.42 -6.80 -8.65
CA ASP A 85 -19.60 -7.53 -9.90
C ASP A 85 -18.46 -8.50 -10.21
N GLY A 86 -17.43 -8.57 -9.34
CA GLY A 86 -16.19 -9.27 -9.61
C GLY A 86 -16.39 -10.70 -10.14
N ALA A 87 -15.87 -10.95 -11.32
CA ALA A 87 -15.93 -12.19 -12.07
C ALA A 87 -14.53 -12.73 -12.35
N ALA A 88 -14.50 -13.96 -12.89
CA ALA A 88 -13.24 -14.64 -13.16
C ALA A 88 -12.43 -13.92 -14.26
N GLY A 89 -11.30 -13.34 -13.89
CA GLY A 89 -10.33 -12.77 -14.81
C GLY A 89 -10.23 -11.24 -14.78
N ASP A 90 -11.08 -10.55 -14.02
CA ASP A 90 -11.20 -9.08 -14.01
C ASP A 90 -9.96 -8.38 -13.48
N GLN A 91 -9.21 -9.07 -12.60
CA GLN A 91 -7.97 -8.59 -12.01
C GLN A 91 -8.14 -7.26 -11.25
N PHE A 92 -9.19 -7.15 -10.43
CA PHE A 92 -9.36 -6.06 -9.48
C PHE A 92 -8.12 -5.95 -8.57
N GLY A 93 -7.65 -4.74 -8.30
CA GLY A 93 -6.36 -4.54 -7.62
C GLY A 93 -5.14 -4.63 -8.56
N GLY A 94 -5.34 -4.76 -9.87
CA GLY A 94 -4.26 -4.72 -10.87
C GLY A 94 -3.53 -3.38 -10.94
N SER A 95 -4.14 -2.31 -10.44
CA SER A 95 -3.53 -0.99 -10.23
C SER A 95 -4.25 -0.27 -9.10
N VAL A 96 -3.50 0.44 -8.25
CA VAL A 96 -4.06 1.21 -7.13
C VAL A 96 -3.47 2.61 -7.08
N ALA A 97 -4.30 3.59 -6.70
CA ALA A 97 -3.89 4.94 -6.35
C ALA A 97 -4.62 5.39 -5.09
N LEU A 98 -3.97 6.20 -4.26
CA LEU A 98 -4.54 6.70 -3.02
C LEU A 98 -4.16 8.17 -2.85
N SER A 99 -5.15 9.04 -2.65
CA SER A 99 -4.93 10.44 -2.34
C SER A 99 -6.15 11.04 -1.63
N GLY A 100 -5.92 11.90 -0.63
CA GLY A 100 -7.01 12.59 0.08
C GLY A 100 -8.02 11.66 0.75
N GLY A 101 -7.61 10.44 1.14
CA GLY A 101 -8.50 9.42 1.69
C GLY A 101 -9.36 8.69 0.65
N MET A 102 -9.14 8.94 -0.65
CA MET A 102 -9.83 8.26 -1.74
C MET A 102 -8.89 7.26 -2.41
N ALA A 103 -9.28 5.99 -2.41
CA ALA A 103 -8.62 4.94 -3.16
C ALA A 103 -9.28 4.79 -4.55
N LEU A 104 -8.47 4.66 -5.58
CA LEU A 104 -8.88 4.20 -6.91
C LEU A 104 -8.24 2.84 -7.15
N ILE A 105 -9.06 1.88 -7.56
CA ILE A 105 -8.62 0.50 -7.79
C ILE A 105 -9.09 0.11 -9.19
N GLY A 106 -8.17 -0.37 -10.01
CA GLY A 106 -8.46 -0.80 -11.37
C GLY A 106 -8.64 -2.30 -11.48
N ALA A 107 -9.59 -2.70 -12.33
CA ALA A 107 -9.79 -4.06 -12.85
C ALA A 107 -9.52 -4.03 -14.35
N ARG A 108 -8.26 -4.22 -14.75
CA ARG A 108 -7.83 -3.96 -16.14
C ARG A 108 -8.35 -4.97 -17.18
N ARG A 109 -8.99 -6.05 -16.72
CA ARG A 109 -9.50 -7.14 -17.55
C ARG A 109 -10.99 -7.37 -17.42
N ASP A 110 -11.66 -6.58 -16.56
CA ASP A 110 -13.10 -6.48 -16.54
C ASP A 110 -13.60 -6.18 -17.98
N ASP A 111 -14.49 -7.04 -18.46
CA ASP A 111 -15.02 -7.03 -19.81
C ASP A 111 -16.54 -6.85 -19.89
N ASP A 112 -17.23 -6.64 -18.77
CA ASP A 112 -18.69 -6.54 -18.70
C ASP A 112 -19.25 -5.14 -18.36
N ASN A 113 -18.39 -4.12 -18.24
CA ASN A 113 -18.72 -2.69 -18.00
C ASN A 113 -19.25 -2.37 -16.59
N GLY A 114 -19.08 -3.26 -15.60
CA GLY A 114 -19.69 -3.14 -14.28
C GLY A 114 -21.07 -3.78 -14.16
#